data_AF-A0A921Z5R0-F1
#
_entry.id   AF-A0A921Z5R0-F1
#
_cell.length_a   1.000
_cell.length_b   1.000
_cell.length_c   1.000
_cell.angle_alpha   90.00
_cell.angle_beta   90.00
_cell.angle_gamma   90.00
#
_symmetry.space_group_name_H-M   'P 1'
#
loop_
_entity.id
_entity.type
_entity.pdbx_description
1 polymer ?
#
loop_
_entity_poly.entity_id
_entity_poly.type
_entity_poly.pdbx_seq_one_letter_code
_entity_poly.pdbx_strand_id
1 'polypeptide(L)'
;MTPLQSRSSQYSRTTTTPVRTPSQDRSNRTWQTSLERALAFVTVKDQRPISNVAWQRSECARVQEALASRAGGAGAGGMALIRPLTIARFVDITGALLTSLIKDAKLNTDNYVAKLPHLSKRLLYPGTVSKSWLKTVNTLHAFPQALALISYLLDLINLVELPVLDEWLYLDKDELARLRRDYIYKCWIRFQDPEYQFEDLDEEYLHNLKILLGNDEQKILDLQKIIQKYEACLEDEVEAAARAHEARLVQRRDDLLQALRSQKAARTRDRAQYDALQAQAKQHQNEMHQIDVDIERASAECQQLKREVETQEMSMSERTRLLDEVDYSSRVRDSKRALAEQIAKMVLSKETELAQWQKKALDTCVEYKQGLIHLSAQFPDLASLAIDENELMESHCASRVCGAVDALRARAAALGSARAGHARTRAALHRRRTALLEETRTKICELKTSVNREQQSLDSELAKESSEALSWSTELQQLTSRLDELRVQQDEYVKVQRELDFWEKQNTEWLEKLTQLQKYIESKQEEAQRLLRTAREKRVALVRDKLREWNALLQN
;
A
#
# COMPACT_ATOMS: atom_id res chain seq x y z
N MET A 1 23.75 41.13 9.38
CA MET A 1 23.30 42.06 10.42
C MET A 1 22.72 41.26 11.57
N THR A 2 23.10 41.65 12.78
CA THR A 2 22.95 41.06 14.12
C THR A 2 21.65 40.33 14.47
N PRO A 3 21.75 39.21 15.20
CA PRO A 3 20.89 38.90 16.34
C PRO A 3 21.60 39.14 17.68
N LEU A 4 20.79 39.48 18.67
CA LEU A 4 21.14 39.96 20.00
C LEU A 4 21.72 38.87 20.91
N GLN A 5 22.78 39.25 21.64
CA GLN A 5 23.34 38.53 22.77
C GLN A 5 22.51 38.79 24.04
N SER A 6 22.22 37.75 24.82
CA SER A 6 22.07 37.88 26.27
C SER A 6 22.78 36.74 26.98
N ARG A 7 23.60 37.15 27.95
CA ARG A 7 24.64 36.39 28.63
C ARG A 7 24.04 35.49 29.70
N SER A 8 24.36 34.20 29.66
CA SER A 8 24.41 33.33 30.83
C SER A 8 25.81 33.37 31.44
N SER A 9 25.93 33.63 32.75
CA SER A 9 27.00 33.13 33.63
C SER A 9 27.14 34.05 34.85
N GLN A 10 26.53 33.68 35.98
CA GLN A 10 26.99 34.11 37.29
C GLN A 10 27.38 32.88 38.10
N TYR A 11 28.66 32.85 38.45
CA TYR A 11 29.37 31.84 39.20
C TYR A 11 28.78 31.63 40.59
N SER A 12 28.52 30.37 40.92
CA SER A 12 28.35 29.84 42.26
C SER A 12 29.67 29.93 43.03
N ARG A 13 29.68 30.65 44.15
CA ARG A 13 30.81 30.64 45.10
C ARG A 13 30.80 29.34 45.89
N THR A 14 31.81 28.52 45.68
CA THR A 14 32.16 27.34 46.49
C THR A 14 32.66 27.77 47.87
N THR A 15 31.96 27.34 48.92
CA THR A 15 32.42 27.43 50.32
C THR A 15 33.50 26.39 50.56
N THR A 16 34.73 26.82 50.81
CA THR A 16 35.87 25.96 51.18
C THR A 16 35.78 25.61 52.67
N THR A 17 35.53 24.35 53.01
CA THR A 17 35.72 23.81 54.36
C THR A 17 37.13 23.22 54.51
N PRO A 18 37.82 23.42 55.64
CA PRO A 18 39.15 22.84 55.86
C PRO A 18 39.02 21.36 56.23
N VAL A 19 39.77 20.52 55.51
CA VAL A 19 39.92 19.09 55.79
C VAL A 19 40.72 18.91 57.08
N ARG A 20 40.09 18.34 58.12
CA ARG A 20 40.81 17.75 59.27
C ARG A 20 40.76 16.23 59.17
N THR A 21 41.92 15.62 59.33
CA THR A 21 42.19 14.18 59.35
C THR A 21 41.27 13.41 60.30
N PRO A 22 40.76 12.23 59.91
CA PRO A 22 39.87 11.43 60.76
C PRO A 22 40.67 10.68 61.84
N SER A 23 40.41 10.97 63.12
CA SER A 23 40.93 10.15 64.21
C SER A 23 40.16 8.82 64.34
N GLN A 24 40.92 7.74 64.49
CA GLN A 24 40.47 6.39 64.84
C GLN A 24 39.83 6.41 66.23
N ASP A 25 38.52 6.33 66.32
CA ASP A 25 37.79 5.92 67.54
C ASP A 25 36.35 5.61 67.12
N ARG A 26 36.15 4.47 66.46
CA ARG A 26 34.88 4.07 65.83
C ARG A 26 34.09 3.00 66.59
N SER A 27 34.59 2.45 67.71
CA SER A 27 34.02 1.21 68.26
C SER A 27 32.95 1.36 69.33
N ASN A 28 32.64 2.55 69.88
CA ASN A 28 31.54 2.72 70.85
C ASN A 28 30.86 4.09 70.72
N ARG A 29 30.12 4.32 69.63
CA ARG A 29 29.35 5.56 69.45
C ARG A 29 27.86 5.27 69.40
N THR A 30 27.14 5.71 70.43
CA THR A 30 25.69 5.83 70.40
C THR A 30 25.29 6.74 69.23
N TRP A 31 24.21 6.40 68.53
CA TRP A 31 23.71 7.19 67.38
C TRP A 31 23.52 8.68 67.74
N GLN A 32 23.18 8.96 69.00
CA GLN A 32 23.07 10.30 69.57
C GLN A 32 24.38 11.09 69.46
N THR A 33 25.53 10.48 69.77
CA THR A 33 26.85 11.13 69.69
C THR A 33 27.30 11.37 68.25
N SER A 34 26.85 10.51 67.33
CA SER A 34 27.10 10.67 65.89
C SER A 34 26.23 11.78 65.29
N LEU A 35 24.96 11.85 65.70
CA LEU A 35 24.05 12.94 65.34
C LEU A 35 24.57 14.28 65.85
N GLU A 36 24.92 14.39 67.14
CA GLU A 36 25.45 15.64 67.72
C GLU A 36 26.70 16.17 67.00
N ARG A 37 27.52 15.26 66.44
CA ARG A 37 28.73 15.58 65.70
C ARG A 37 28.42 15.99 64.25
N ALA A 38 27.47 15.33 63.58
CA ALA A 38 26.99 15.74 62.26
C ALA A 38 26.32 17.12 62.32
N LEU A 39 25.51 17.37 63.36
CA LEU A 39 24.84 18.64 63.59
C LEU A 39 25.79 19.76 64.01
N ALA A 40 26.98 19.43 64.54
CA ALA A 40 28.02 20.43 64.80
C ALA A 40 28.60 21.05 63.51
N PHE A 41 28.43 20.41 62.34
CA PHE A 41 28.85 20.94 61.05
C PHE A 41 27.77 21.80 60.36
N VAL A 42 26.52 21.78 60.84
CA VAL A 42 25.40 22.53 60.28
C VAL A 42 25.12 23.77 61.14
N THR A 43 26.06 24.71 61.17
CA THR A 43 25.78 26.05 61.70
C THR A 43 25.31 26.94 60.57
N VAL A 44 24.06 26.76 60.14
CA VAL A 44 23.43 27.70 59.20
C VAL A 44 23.18 28.99 59.97
N LYS A 45 23.81 30.08 59.53
CA LYS A 45 23.57 31.40 60.12
C LYS A 45 22.09 31.75 59.98
N ASP A 46 21.45 32.12 61.07
CA ASP A 46 20.07 32.59 61.07
C ASP A 46 19.93 33.81 60.14
N GLN A 47 19.14 33.65 59.08
CA GLN A 47 18.93 34.68 58.05
C GLN A 47 17.77 35.62 58.40
N ARG A 48 17.02 35.35 59.47
CA ARG A 48 15.88 36.17 59.84
C ARG A 48 16.35 37.55 60.31
N PRO A 49 15.65 38.65 59.94
CA PRO A 49 16.02 39.99 60.35
C PRO A 49 15.59 40.27 61.80
N ILE A 50 16.14 39.51 62.76
CA ILE A 50 15.75 39.51 64.18
C ILE A 50 15.87 40.90 64.82
N SER A 51 16.84 41.71 64.38
CA SER A 51 17.04 43.09 64.86
C SER A 51 16.05 44.11 64.27
N ASN A 52 15.32 43.78 63.20
CA ASN A 52 14.40 44.70 62.54
C ASN A 52 13.08 44.79 63.32
N VAL A 53 12.72 46.02 63.75
CA VAL A 53 11.50 46.30 64.52
C VAL A 53 10.22 45.95 63.75
N ALA A 54 10.20 46.15 62.42
CA ALA A 54 9.05 45.80 61.60
C ALA A 54 8.81 44.28 61.60
N TRP A 55 9.88 43.49 61.42
CA TRP A 55 9.82 42.03 61.51
C TRP A 55 9.39 41.58 62.92
N GLN A 56 9.96 42.17 63.98
CA GLN A 56 9.56 41.83 65.35
C GLN A 56 8.08 42.12 65.63
N ARG A 57 7.49 43.14 65.00
CA ARG A 57 6.05 43.45 65.15
C ARG A 57 5.19 42.44 64.39
N SER A 58 5.50 42.18 63.13
CA SER A 58 4.76 41.21 62.31
C SER A 58 4.84 39.80 62.88
N GLU A 59 6.05 39.38 63.29
CA GLU A 59 6.30 38.05 63.82
C GLU A 59 5.63 37.84 65.18
N CYS A 60 5.60 38.88 66.02
CA CYS A 60 4.90 38.83 67.30
C CYS A 60 3.39 38.67 67.10
N ALA A 61 2.80 39.37 66.13
CA ALA A 61 1.38 39.20 65.79
C ALA A 61 1.09 37.79 65.28
N ARG A 62 1.92 37.27 64.35
CA ARG A 62 1.81 35.91 63.80
C ARG A 62 1.89 34.83 64.88
N VAL A 63 2.90 34.92 65.74
CA VAL A 63 3.09 33.96 66.83
C VAL A 63 1.94 34.04 67.82
N GLN A 64 1.45 35.25 68.14
CA GLN A 64 0.32 35.43 69.04
C GLN A 64 -0.97 34.79 68.48
N GLU A 65 -1.24 34.97 67.19
CA GLU A 65 -2.37 34.34 66.50
C GLU A 65 -2.23 32.80 66.45
N ALA A 66 -1.05 32.30 66.09
CA ALA A 66 -0.77 30.86 66.06
C ALA A 66 -0.94 30.20 67.43
N LEU A 67 -0.44 30.84 68.49
CA LEU A 67 -0.62 30.36 69.86
C LEU A 67 -2.08 30.43 70.32
N ALA A 68 -2.83 31.45 69.90
CA ALA A 68 -4.26 31.55 70.19
C ALA A 68 -5.07 30.45 69.50
N SER A 69 -4.78 30.15 68.23
CA SER A 69 -5.45 29.09 67.48
C SER A 69 -5.27 27.70 68.11
N ARG A 70 -4.08 27.41 68.66
CA ARG A 70 -3.77 26.14 69.33
C ARG A 70 -4.35 26.01 70.74
N ALA A 71 -4.73 27.12 71.38
CA ALA A 71 -5.26 27.11 72.74
C ALA A 71 -6.75 26.72 72.84
N GLY A 72 -7.44 26.49 71.71
CA GLY A 72 -8.71 25.74 71.67
C GLY A 72 -9.85 26.29 72.52
N GLY A 73 -10.06 27.62 72.58
CA GLY A 73 -11.23 28.24 73.23
C GLY A 73 -11.34 28.11 74.76
N ALA A 74 -10.61 27.19 75.39
CA ALA A 74 -10.51 27.05 76.84
C ALA A 74 -9.49 28.05 77.41
N GLY A 75 -9.94 29.28 77.62
CA GLY A 75 -9.21 30.32 78.35
C GLY A 75 -8.33 31.18 77.46
N ALA A 76 -8.85 32.36 77.09
CA ALA A 76 -8.17 33.44 76.35
C ALA A 76 -6.88 34.00 77.03
N GLY A 77 -6.33 33.31 78.04
CA GLY A 77 -5.06 33.62 78.70
C GLY A 77 -4.01 32.51 78.61
N GLY A 78 -4.27 31.38 77.96
CA GLY A 78 -3.45 30.16 78.07
C GLY A 78 -2.09 30.19 77.37
N MET A 79 -1.95 30.80 76.18
CA MET A 79 -0.69 30.84 75.41
C MET A 79 -0.38 32.21 74.75
N ALA A 80 -1.10 33.29 75.11
CA ALA A 80 -0.82 34.61 74.54
C ALA A 80 0.60 35.11 74.87
N LEU A 81 1.25 35.71 73.87
CA LEU A 81 2.59 36.30 73.96
C LEU A 81 2.47 37.74 74.50
N ILE A 82 2.29 37.87 75.82
CA ILE A 82 2.11 39.17 76.50
C ILE A 82 3.46 39.90 76.53
N ARG A 83 3.50 41.17 76.11
CA ARG A 83 4.69 42.03 76.30
C ARG A 83 4.58 42.80 77.62
N PRO A 84 5.63 42.79 78.47
CA PRO A 84 6.89 42.05 78.35
C PRO A 84 6.74 40.55 78.70
N LEU A 85 7.40 39.69 77.93
CA LEU A 85 7.35 38.23 78.13
C LEU A 85 8.06 37.85 79.43
N THR A 86 7.32 37.30 80.39
CA THR A 86 7.92 36.81 81.65
C THR A 86 8.68 35.51 81.42
N ILE A 87 9.66 35.23 82.28
CA ILE A 87 10.45 33.98 82.20
C ILE A 87 9.55 32.76 82.35
N ALA A 88 8.67 32.75 83.35
CA ALA A 88 7.70 31.67 83.54
C ALA A 88 6.87 31.43 82.28
N ARG A 89 6.36 32.52 81.69
CA ARG A 89 5.55 32.43 80.48
C ARG A 89 6.32 31.92 79.26
N PHE A 90 7.57 32.34 79.11
CA PHE A 90 8.45 31.82 78.07
C PHE A 90 8.68 30.31 78.23
N VAL A 91 8.93 29.84 79.47
CA VAL A 91 9.11 28.43 79.77
C VAL A 91 7.84 27.63 79.51
N ASP A 92 6.66 28.16 79.88
CA ASP A 92 5.37 27.49 79.63
C ASP A 92 5.11 27.33 78.13
N ILE A 93 5.26 28.42 77.35
CA ILE A 93 5.04 28.41 75.89
C ILE A 93 6.04 27.45 75.22
N THR A 94 7.34 27.60 75.51
CA THR A 94 8.35 26.73 74.88
C THR A 94 8.21 25.28 75.33
N GLY A 95 7.87 25.02 76.58
CA GLY A 95 7.61 23.69 77.11
C GLY A 95 6.41 23.00 76.44
N ALA A 96 5.31 23.73 76.25
CA ALA A 96 4.14 23.21 75.54
C ALA A 96 4.48 22.86 74.08
N LEU A 97 5.13 23.78 73.35
CA LEU A 97 5.54 23.55 71.97
C LEU A 97 6.52 22.38 71.84
N LEU A 98 7.49 22.27 72.76
CA LEU A 98 8.45 21.17 72.76
C LEU A 98 7.79 19.82 73.08
N THR A 99 6.72 19.80 73.87
CA THR A 99 5.97 18.57 74.17
C THR A 99 5.22 18.05 72.93
N SER A 100 4.72 18.95 72.08
CA SER A 100 4.14 18.59 70.78
C SER A 100 5.17 17.98 69.82
N LEU A 101 6.44 18.38 69.93
CA LEU A 101 7.53 17.88 69.08
C LEU A 101 8.22 16.63 69.62
N ILE A 102 8.34 16.52 70.95
CA ILE A 102 9.15 15.52 71.62
C ILE A 102 8.44 15.09 72.91
N LYS A 103 8.02 13.81 72.94
CA LYS A 103 7.24 13.22 74.06
C LYS A 103 7.90 13.37 75.46
N ASP A 104 9.21 13.54 75.55
CA ASP A 104 9.98 13.60 76.81
C ASP A 104 10.59 14.98 77.16
N ALA A 105 10.16 16.08 76.54
CA ALA A 105 10.86 17.37 76.66
C ALA A 105 10.79 18.09 78.03
N LYS A 106 10.09 17.55 79.04
CA LYS A 106 9.76 18.14 80.36
C LYS A 106 10.69 19.32 80.77
N LEU A 107 10.18 20.53 80.54
CA LEU A 107 10.84 21.80 80.79
C LEU A 107 10.20 22.48 82.01
N ASN A 108 11.01 23.06 82.90
CA ASN A 108 10.53 23.85 84.04
C ASN A 108 11.46 25.05 84.27
N THR A 109 11.05 25.97 85.15
CA THR A 109 11.79 27.21 85.44
C THR A 109 13.20 26.95 86.00
N ASP A 110 13.44 25.79 86.59
CA ASP A 110 14.75 25.44 87.17
C ASP A 110 15.71 24.84 86.14
N ASN A 111 15.18 24.16 85.11
CA ASN A 111 15.98 23.39 84.17
C ASN A 111 16.10 24.03 82.77
N TYR A 112 15.26 25.01 82.42
CA TYR A 112 15.20 25.52 81.05
C TYR A 112 16.51 26.13 80.56
N VAL A 113 17.24 26.85 81.42
CA VAL A 113 18.54 27.46 81.06
C VAL A 113 19.58 26.39 80.69
N ALA A 114 19.49 25.21 81.31
CA ALA A 114 20.39 24.10 81.04
C ALA A 114 19.91 23.26 79.85
N LYS A 115 18.63 22.89 79.81
CA LYS A 115 18.08 21.96 78.80
C LYS A 115 17.79 22.61 77.45
N LEU A 116 17.29 23.84 77.43
CA LEU A 116 16.80 24.48 76.21
C LEU A 116 17.88 24.64 75.13
N PRO A 117 19.14 25.03 75.44
CA PRO A 117 20.21 25.04 74.43
C PRO A 117 20.44 23.68 73.76
N HIS A 118 20.37 22.58 74.52
CA HIS A 118 20.53 21.23 73.98
C HIS A 118 19.33 20.80 73.15
N LEU A 119 18.11 21.10 73.61
CA LEU A 119 16.88 20.79 72.88
C LEU A 119 16.78 21.57 71.57
N SER A 120 17.10 22.87 71.58
CA SER A 120 17.15 23.70 70.38
C SER A 120 18.19 23.19 69.38
N LYS A 121 19.36 22.73 69.84
CA LYS A 121 20.37 22.10 68.97
C LYS A 121 19.87 20.78 68.38
N ARG A 122 19.18 19.95 69.16
CA ARG A 122 18.58 18.70 68.69
C ARG A 122 17.50 18.93 67.64
N LEU A 123 16.77 20.04 67.75
CA LEU A 123 15.75 20.49 66.80
C LEU A 123 16.30 21.33 65.64
N LEU A 124 17.63 21.40 65.48
CA LEU A 124 18.29 22.11 64.37
C LEU A 124 18.01 23.61 64.31
N TYR A 125 17.75 24.23 65.46
CA TYR A 125 17.53 25.67 65.51
C TYR A 125 18.78 26.43 64.99
N PRO A 126 18.65 27.30 63.97
CA PRO A 126 19.79 27.99 63.35
C PRO A 126 20.35 29.14 64.20
N GLY A 127 19.57 29.67 65.15
CA GLY A 127 20.00 30.75 66.03
C GLY A 127 20.78 30.25 67.26
N THR A 128 21.56 31.15 67.89
CA THR A 128 22.32 30.81 69.10
C THR A 128 21.46 30.94 70.36
N VAL A 129 21.19 29.83 71.04
CA VAL A 129 20.50 29.82 72.34
C VAL A 129 21.55 29.80 73.47
N SER A 130 21.89 30.97 74.01
CA SER A 130 22.89 31.10 75.07
C SER A 130 22.22 31.22 76.45
N LYS A 131 22.91 30.73 77.48
CA LYS A 131 22.45 30.85 78.89
C LYS A 131 22.24 32.31 79.32
N SER A 132 22.94 33.27 78.69
CA SER A 132 22.86 34.68 79.04
C SER A 132 21.50 35.30 78.73
N TRP A 133 21.00 35.16 77.49
CA TRP A 133 19.71 35.77 77.12
C TRP A 133 18.53 34.97 77.68
N LEU A 134 18.69 33.66 77.92
CA LEU A 134 17.67 32.84 78.59
C LEU A 134 17.37 33.32 80.02
N LYS A 135 18.37 33.79 80.77
CA LYS A 135 18.15 34.35 82.11
C LYS A 135 17.47 35.73 82.08
N THR A 136 17.45 36.39 80.93
CA THR A 136 17.01 37.78 80.77
C THR A 136 15.99 37.93 79.63
N VAL A 137 15.15 36.92 79.38
CA VAL A 137 14.20 36.87 78.25
C VAL A 137 13.23 38.07 78.23
N ASN A 138 12.94 38.64 79.39
CA ASN A 138 12.09 39.82 79.57
C ASN A 138 12.73 41.14 79.14
N THR A 139 14.03 41.15 78.80
CA THR A 139 14.75 42.36 78.38
C THR A 139 14.53 42.66 76.90
N LEU A 140 14.63 43.95 76.54
CA LEU A 140 14.43 44.43 75.17
C LEU A 140 15.35 43.75 74.14
N HIS A 141 16.58 43.39 74.54
CA HIS A 141 17.57 42.76 73.66
C HIS A 141 17.41 41.24 73.53
N ALA A 142 16.85 40.58 74.54
CA ALA A 142 16.64 39.13 74.54
C ALA A 142 15.29 38.71 73.95
N PHE A 143 14.27 39.57 74.07
CA PHE A 143 12.93 39.29 73.56
C PHE A 143 12.90 38.91 72.06
N PRO A 144 13.63 39.58 71.14
CA PRO A 144 13.67 39.17 69.74
C PRO A 144 14.22 37.77 69.52
N GLN A 145 15.19 37.33 70.34
CA GLN A 145 15.75 35.98 70.27
C GLN A 145 14.76 34.93 70.79
N ALA A 146 14.05 35.25 71.86
CA ALA A 146 12.98 34.41 72.39
C ALA A 146 11.83 34.24 71.38
N LEU A 147 11.41 35.34 70.76
CA LEU A 147 10.37 35.35 69.72
C LEU A 147 10.79 34.50 68.51
N ALA A 148 12.02 34.65 68.05
CA ALA A 148 12.57 33.86 66.94
C ALA A 148 12.61 32.35 67.26
N LEU A 149 12.91 31.97 68.51
CA LEU A 149 12.87 30.57 68.93
C LEU A 149 11.44 30.03 68.97
N ILE A 150 10.50 30.78 69.54
CA ILE A 150 9.08 30.37 69.61
C ILE A 150 8.49 30.23 68.20
N SER A 151 8.75 31.19 67.31
CA SER A 151 8.32 31.13 65.91
C SER A 151 8.86 29.88 65.22
N TYR A 152 10.15 29.56 65.40
CA TYR A 152 10.74 28.38 64.78
C TYR A 152 10.09 27.08 65.28
N LEU A 153 9.84 26.98 66.58
CA LEU A 153 9.17 25.81 67.14
C LEU A 153 7.76 25.65 66.57
N LEU A 154 7.01 26.74 66.41
CA LEU A 154 5.69 26.72 65.77
C LEU A 154 5.78 26.27 64.30
N ASP A 155 6.73 26.80 63.55
CA ASP A 155 6.93 26.43 62.15
C ASP A 155 7.29 24.95 62.02
N LEU A 156 8.13 24.44 62.93
CA LEU A 156 8.51 23.03 62.97
C LEU A 156 7.33 22.13 63.35
N ILE A 157 6.49 22.54 64.30
CA ILE A 157 5.27 21.78 64.62
C ILE A 157 4.31 21.77 63.42
N ASN A 158 4.09 22.92 62.79
CA ASN A 158 3.23 22.98 61.60
C ASN A 158 3.76 22.08 60.48
N LEU A 159 5.08 21.98 60.32
CA LEU A 159 5.69 21.06 59.36
C LEU A 159 5.44 19.58 59.71
N VAL A 160 5.51 19.23 60.99
CA VAL A 160 5.29 17.85 61.47
C VAL A 160 3.82 17.45 61.46
N GLU A 161 2.91 18.41 61.69
CA GLU A 161 1.46 18.21 61.64
C GLU A 161 0.87 18.26 60.23
N LEU A 162 1.67 18.62 59.21
CA LEU A 162 1.23 18.48 57.82
C LEU A 162 0.94 17.00 57.53
N PRO A 163 -0.20 16.69 56.88
CA PRO A 163 -0.48 15.33 56.48
C PRO A 163 0.64 14.84 55.55
N VAL A 164 1.18 13.65 55.83
CA VAL A 164 2.17 13.03 54.95
C VAL A 164 1.46 12.73 53.63
N LEU A 165 1.88 13.42 52.58
CA LEU A 165 1.37 13.17 51.23
C LEU A 165 1.91 11.82 50.76
N ASP A 166 1.07 11.00 50.12
CA ASP A 166 1.49 9.71 49.56
C ASP A 166 2.68 9.86 48.60
N GLU A 167 2.76 10.98 47.89
CA GLU A 167 3.88 11.32 47.00
C GLU A 167 5.24 11.35 47.71
N TRP A 168 5.29 11.60 49.03
CA TRP A 168 6.53 11.62 49.80
C TRP A 168 7.00 10.21 50.21
N LEU A 169 6.09 9.23 50.17
CA LEU A 169 6.34 7.85 50.60
C LEU A 169 6.62 6.90 49.43
N TYR A 170 6.29 7.28 48.20
CA TYR A 170 6.47 6.44 47.00
C TYR A 170 7.28 7.17 45.94
N LEU A 171 8.44 6.61 45.61
CA LEU A 171 9.33 7.15 44.57
C LEU A 171 8.77 6.93 43.16
N ASP A 172 7.83 5.99 42.97
CA ASP A 172 7.14 5.76 41.70
C ASP A 172 5.70 5.29 41.94
N LYS A 173 4.82 5.54 40.98
CA LYS A 173 3.39 5.17 40.97
C LYS A 173 3.19 3.65 40.81
N ASP A 174 3.88 2.84 41.60
CA ASP A 174 3.67 1.39 41.60
C ASP A 174 2.39 1.06 42.37
N GLU A 175 1.28 1.04 41.63
CA GLU A 175 -0.05 0.68 42.14
C GLU A 175 -0.08 -0.72 42.77
N LEU A 176 0.79 -1.63 42.32
CA LEU A 176 0.93 -2.95 42.91
C LEU A 176 1.61 -2.89 44.28
N ALA A 177 2.63 -2.04 44.44
CA ALA A 177 3.26 -1.80 45.74
C ALA A 177 2.30 -1.14 46.74
N ARG A 178 1.43 -0.23 46.27
CA ARG A 178 0.36 0.36 47.10
C ARG A 178 -0.64 -0.69 47.55
N LEU A 179 -1.13 -1.52 46.63
CA LEU A 179 -2.10 -2.58 46.95
C LEU A 179 -1.51 -3.61 47.93
N ARG A 180 -0.26 -4.03 47.73
CA ARG A 180 0.45 -4.93 48.66
C ARG A 180 0.60 -4.32 50.04
N ARG A 181 0.94 -3.04 50.13
CA ARG A 181 1.10 -2.36 51.43
C ARG A 181 -0.24 -2.23 52.15
N ASP A 182 -1.31 -1.85 51.45
CA ASP A 182 -2.64 -1.74 52.05
C ASP A 182 -3.07 -3.09 52.65
N TYR A 183 -2.87 -4.17 51.89
CA TYR A 183 -3.09 -5.53 52.36
C TYR A 183 -2.23 -5.87 53.59
N ILE A 184 -0.91 -5.64 53.54
CA ILE A 184 -0.01 -5.90 54.68
C ILE A 184 -0.38 -5.05 55.89
N TYR A 185 -0.79 -3.80 55.69
CA TYR A 185 -1.20 -2.88 56.76
C TYR A 185 -2.50 -3.35 57.43
N LYS A 186 -3.52 -3.72 56.65
CA LYS A 186 -4.76 -4.31 57.16
C LYS A 186 -4.48 -5.64 57.88
N CYS A 187 -3.61 -6.48 57.33
CA CYS A 187 -3.15 -7.70 57.99
C CYS A 187 -2.42 -7.39 59.32
N TRP A 188 -1.59 -6.34 59.35
CA TRP A 188 -0.87 -5.93 60.56
C TRP A 188 -1.79 -5.40 61.66
N ILE A 189 -2.84 -4.65 61.30
CA ILE A 189 -3.87 -4.23 62.26
C ILE A 189 -4.59 -5.46 62.80
N ARG A 190 -5.06 -6.34 61.91
CA ARG A 190 -5.84 -7.53 62.28
C ARG A 190 -5.02 -8.56 63.05
N PHE A 191 -3.71 -8.60 62.84
CA PHE A 191 -2.79 -9.39 63.64
C PHE A 191 -2.73 -8.94 65.12
N GLN A 192 -3.15 -7.71 65.43
CA GLN A 192 -3.25 -7.24 66.81
C GLN A 192 -4.58 -7.67 67.47
N ASP A 193 -5.54 -8.16 66.70
CA ASP A 193 -6.81 -8.68 67.19
C ASP A 193 -6.68 -10.19 67.55
N PRO A 194 -7.43 -10.68 68.55
CA PRO A 194 -7.34 -12.07 69.01
C PRO A 194 -7.98 -13.11 68.07
N GLU A 195 -8.76 -12.69 67.07
CA GLU A 195 -9.40 -13.55 66.07
C GLU A 195 -8.66 -13.47 64.73
N TYR A 196 -7.77 -14.44 64.49
CA TYR A 196 -6.90 -14.46 63.30
C TYR A 196 -7.59 -15.10 62.09
N GLN A 197 -8.38 -14.31 61.35
CA GLN A 197 -8.88 -14.68 60.02
C GLN A 197 -8.52 -13.60 59.00
N PHE A 198 -7.89 -14.01 57.90
CA PHE A 198 -7.41 -13.13 56.81
C PHE A 198 -8.12 -13.40 55.48
N GLU A 199 -9.05 -14.36 55.42
CA GLU A 199 -9.70 -14.81 54.18
C GLU A 199 -10.43 -13.66 53.45
N ASP A 200 -11.07 -12.76 54.20
CA ASP A 200 -11.71 -11.55 53.70
C ASP A 200 -10.71 -10.56 53.09
N LEU A 201 -9.54 -10.39 53.73
CA LEU A 201 -8.46 -9.54 53.23
C LEU A 201 -7.77 -10.15 52.00
N ASP A 202 -7.65 -11.47 51.95
CA ASP A 202 -7.08 -12.21 50.81
C ASP A 202 -8.00 -12.08 49.59
N GLU A 203 -9.31 -12.25 49.77
CA GLU A 203 -10.31 -12.06 48.72
C GLU A 203 -10.33 -10.63 48.19
N GLU A 204 -10.30 -9.62 49.09
CA GLU A 204 -10.22 -8.21 48.71
C GLU A 204 -8.92 -7.93 47.91
N TYR A 205 -7.78 -8.43 48.38
CA TYR A 205 -6.49 -8.24 47.71
C TYR A 205 -6.49 -8.89 46.33
N LEU A 206 -6.97 -10.14 46.21
CA LEU A 206 -7.05 -10.85 44.94
C LEU A 206 -8.01 -10.18 43.96
N HIS A 207 -9.15 -9.69 44.43
CA HIS A 207 -10.11 -8.95 43.61
C HIS A 207 -9.48 -7.68 43.04
N ASN A 208 -8.85 -6.87 43.90
CA ASN A 208 -8.18 -5.64 43.50
C ASN A 208 -6.97 -5.92 42.59
N LEU A 209 -6.26 -7.03 42.81
CA LEU A 209 -5.16 -7.46 41.95
C LEU A 209 -5.64 -7.87 40.55
N LYS A 210 -6.79 -8.57 40.45
CA LYS A 210 -7.41 -8.92 39.17
C LYS A 210 -7.77 -7.66 38.37
N ILE A 211 -8.37 -6.67 39.03
CA ILE A 211 -8.70 -5.37 38.43
C ILE A 211 -7.43 -4.66 37.95
N LEU A 212 -6.40 -4.58 38.80
CA LEU A 212 -5.14 -3.89 38.49
C LEU A 212 -4.40 -4.52 37.28
N LEU A 213 -4.40 -5.85 37.19
CA LEU A 213 -3.78 -6.58 36.08
C LEU A 213 -4.66 -6.61 34.82
N GLY A 214 -5.88 -6.07 34.87
CA GLY A 214 -6.82 -6.07 33.76
C GLY A 214 -7.32 -7.45 33.37
N ASN A 215 -7.22 -8.44 34.27
CA ASN A 215 -7.68 -9.82 34.12
C ASN A 215 -9.17 -9.92 34.45
N ASP A 216 -9.98 -9.21 33.66
CA ASP A 216 -11.43 -9.32 33.74
C ASP A 216 -11.85 -10.68 33.18
N GLU A 217 -12.65 -11.45 33.92
CA GLU A 217 -13.21 -12.73 33.46
C GLU A 217 -13.93 -12.56 32.11
N GLN A 218 -14.46 -11.37 31.86
CA GLN A 218 -15.09 -10.98 30.61
C GLN A 218 -14.11 -10.92 29.42
N LYS A 219 -12.88 -10.42 29.61
CA LYS A 219 -11.84 -10.45 28.58
C LYS A 219 -11.36 -11.88 28.30
N ILE A 220 -11.28 -12.72 29.33
CA ILE A 220 -10.95 -14.14 29.16
C ILE A 220 -12.00 -14.83 28.29
N LEU A 221 -13.29 -14.59 28.57
CA LEU A 221 -14.40 -15.10 27.76
C LEU A 221 -14.38 -14.56 26.32
N ASP A 222 -14.06 -13.28 26.13
CA ASP A 222 -13.98 -12.68 24.80
C ASP A 222 -12.79 -13.24 24.00
N LEU A 223 -11.64 -13.45 24.62
CA LEU A 223 -10.50 -14.13 24.01
C LEU A 223 -10.84 -15.58 23.64
N GLN A 224 -11.56 -16.31 24.49
CA GLN A 224 -12.04 -17.66 24.17
C GLN A 224 -13.00 -17.67 22.97
N LYS A 225 -13.93 -16.70 22.88
CA LYS A 225 -14.80 -16.56 21.71
C LYS A 225 -14.01 -16.23 20.44
N ILE A 226 -12.98 -15.40 20.54
CA ILE A 226 -12.10 -15.07 19.41
C ILE A 226 -11.35 -16.32 18.94
N ILE A 227 -10.80 -17.12 19.86
CA ILE A 227 -10.13 -18.38 19.56
C ILE A 227 -11.09 -19.33 18.84
N GLN A 228 -12.31 -19.53 19.37
CA GLN A 228 -13.32 -20.39 18.74
C GLN A 228 -13.72 -19.92 17.33
N LYS A 229 -13.81 -18.60 17.10
CA LYS A 229 -14.06 -18.05 15.77
C LYS A 229 -12.93 -18.37 14.81
N TYR A 230 -11.68 -18.20 15.23
CA TYR A 230 -10.52 -18.49 14.39
C TYR A 230 -10.38 -20.00 14.11
N GLU A 231 -10.67 -20.86 15.09
CA GLU A 231 -10.72 -22.32 14.89
C GLU A 231 -11.77 -22.70 13.85
N ALA A 232 -12.99 -22.15 13.94
CA ALA A 232 -14.04 -22.39 12.94
C ALA A 232 -13.66 -21.88 11.54
N CYS A 233 -13.07 -20.68 11.43
CA CYS A 233 -12.61 -20.16 10.14
C CYS A 233 -11.48 -21.01 9.53
N LEU A 234 -10.57 -21.55 10.36
CA LEU A 234 -9.51 -22.44 9.90
C LEU A 234 -10.07 -23.79 9.42
N GLU A 235 -11.06 -24.35 10.12
CA GLU A 235 -11.77 -25.56 9.67
C GLU A 235 -12.50 -25.31 8.34
N ASP A 236 -13.19 -24.18 8.19
CA ASP A 236 -13.86 -23.77 6.95
C ASP A 236 -12.87 -23.59 5.78
N GLU A 237 -11.70 -23.00 6.01
CA GLU A 237 -10.66 -22.84 4.99
C GLU A 237 -10.06 -24.17 4.57
N VAL A 238 -9.82 -25.08 5.52
CA VAL A 238 -9.33 -26.44 5.24
C VAL A 238 -10.38 -27.23 4.44
N GLU A 239 -11.66 -27.12 4.81
CA GLU A 239 -12.75 -27.78 4.10
C GLU A 239 -12.99 -27.15 2.71
N ALA A 240 -12.85 -25.83 2.57
CA ALA A 240 -12.92 -25.15 1.28
C ALA A 240 -11.75 -25.52 0.37
N ALA A 241 -10.53 -25.64 0.92
CA ALA A 241 -9.36 -26.11 0.20
C ALA A 241 -9.51 -27.57 -0.25
N ALA A 242 -10.06 -28.43 0.61
CA ALA A 242 -10.37 -29.82 0.27
C ALA A 242 -11.40 -29.91 -0.87
N ARG A 243 -12.50 -29.14 -0.79
CA ARG A 243 -13.52 -29.06 -1.85
C ARG A 243 -12.95 -28.50 -3.16
N ALA A 244 -12.10 -27.48 -3.11
CA ALA A 244 -11.45 -26.92 -4.29
C ALA A 244 -10.46 -27.91 -4.94
N HIS A 245 -9.73 -28.68 -4.13
CA HIS A 245 -8.84 -29.73 -4.62
C HIS A 245 -9.63 -30.85 -5.31
N GLU A 246 -10.73 -31.30 -4.71
CA GLU A 246 -11.62 -32.32 -5.31
C GLU A 246 -12.23 -31.83 -6.62
N ALA A 247 -12.71 -30.58 -6.69
CA ALA A 247 -13.23 -29.97 -7.91
C ALA A 247 -12.18 -29.95 -9.04
N ARG A 248 -10.92 -29.62 -8.73
CA ARG A 248 -9.81 -29.66 -9.71
C ARG A 248 -9.54 -31.06 -10.23
N LEU A 249 -9.62 -32.08 -9.36
CA LEU A 249 -9.45 -33.47 -9.77
C LEU A 249 -10.58 -33.94 -10.69
N VAL A 250 -11.84 -33.58 -10.37
CA VAL A 250 -13.00 -33.90 -11.21
C VAL A 250 -12.89 -33.22 -12.57
N GLN A 251 -12.56 -31.92 -12.60
CA GLN A 251 -12.38 -31.19 -13.86
C GLN A 251 -11.27 -31.82 -14.72
N ARG A 252 -10.12 -32.14 -14.13
CA ARG A 252 -9.01 -32.79 -14.84
C ARG A 252 -9.40 -34.16 -15.39
N ARG A 253 -10.20 -34.93 -14.64
CA ARG A 253 -10.74 -36.22 -15.11
C ARG A 253 -11.66 -36.02 -16.31
N ASP A 254 -12.55 -35.04 -16.25
CA ASP A 254 -13.53 -34.79 -17.30
C ASP A 254 -12.87 -34.27 -18.59
N ASP A 255 -11.85 -33.40 -18.46
CA ASP A 255 -11.02 -32.95 -19.59
C ASP A 255 -10.29 -34.12 -20.26
N LEU A 256 -9.70 -35.02 -19.46
CA LEU A 256 -9.04 -36.23 -19.98
C LEU A 256 -10.03 -37.18 -20.67
N LEU A 257 -11.25 -37.33 -20.13
CA LEU A 257 -12.30 -38.12 -20.75
C LEU A 257 -12.77 -37.49 -22.07
N GLN A 258 -12.88 -36.17 -22.13
CA GLN A 258 -13.24 -35.46 -23.36
C GLN A 258 -12.14 -35.59 -24.42
N ALA A 259 -10.86 -35.45 -24.03
CA ALA A 259 -9.72 -35.67 -24.92
C ALA A 259 -9.66 -37.11 -25.45
N LEU A 260 -9.95 -38.10 -24.60
CA LEU A 260 -10.01 -39.50 -25.03
C LEU A 260 -11.17 -39.73 -26.02
N ARG A 261 -12.33 -39.13 -25.78
CA ARG A 261 -13.49 -39.22 -26.70
C ARG A 261 -13.18 -38.58 -28.04
N SER A 262 -12.58 -37.39 -28.06
CA SER A 262 -12.22 -36.70 -29.30
C SER A 262 -11.15 -37.47 -30.08
N GLN A 263 -10.16 -38.05 -29.39
CA GLN A 263 -9.13 -38.88 -30.01
C GLN A 263 -9.73 -40.17 -30.63
N LYS A 264 -10.66 -40.83 -29.94
CA LYS A 264 -11.38 -41.99 -30.49
C LYS A 264 -12.19 -41.61 -31.73
N ALA A 265 -12.90 -40.48 -31.68
CA ALA A 265 -13.67 -39.98 -32.83
C ALA A 265 -12.78 -39.58 -34.02
N ALA A 266 -11.58 -39.03 -33.76
CA ALA A 266 -10.60 -38.75 -34.80
C ALA A 266 -10.11 -40.05 -35.46
N ARG A 267 -9.71 -41.05 -34.66
CA ARG A 267 -9.28 -42.36 -35.19
C ARG A 267 -10.35 -43.05 -36.05
N THR A 268 -11.62 -42.98 -35.64
CA THR A 268 -12.72 -43.53 -36.44
C THR A 268 -12.88 -42.79 -37.78
N ARG A 269 -12.74 -41.45 -37.77
CA ARG A 269 -12.79 -40.65 -39.01
C ARG A 269 -11.62 -40.97 -39.94
N ASP A 270 -10.41 -41.03 -39.41
CA ASP A 270 -9.20 -41.37 -40.19
C ASP A 270 -9.33 -42.76 -40.80
N ARG A 271 -9.89 -43.72 -40.06
CA ARG A 271 -10.15 -45.07 -40.56
C ARG A 271 -11.16 -45.06 -41.70
N ALA A 272 -12.27 -44.34 -41.55
CA ALA A 272 -13.28 -44.21 -42.60
C ALA A 272 -12.72 -43.53 -43.86
N GLN A 273 -11.87 -42.52 -43.70
CA GLN A 273 -11.18 -41.86 -44.83
C GLN A 273 -10.22 -42.81 -45.54
N TYR A 274 -9.44 -43.59 -44.78
CA TYR A 274 -8.54 -44.59 -45.36
C TYR A 274 -9.31 -45.66 -46.16
N ASP A 275 -10.39 -46.18 -45.60
CA ASP A 275 -11.21 -47.20 -46.27
C ASP A 275 -11.88 -46.62 -47.54
N ALA A 276 -12.30 -45.36 -47.53
CA ALA A 276 -12.84 -44.67 -48.70
C ALA A 276 -11.78 -44.46 -49.81
N LEU A 277 -10.57 -44.03 -49.45
CA LEU A 277 -9.46 -43.88 -50.40
C LEU A 277 -9.07 -45.23 -51.02
N GLN A 278 -9.07 -46.31 -50.23
CA GLN A 278 -8.80 -47.65 -50.74
C GLN A 278 -9.87 -48.13 -51.72
N ALA A 279 -11.14 -47.83 -51.46
CA ALA A 279 -12.23 -48.15 -52.39
C ALA A 279 -12.08 -47.38 -53.72
N GLN A 280 -11.75 -46.09 -53.65
CA GLN A 280 -11.52 -45.26 -54.84
C GLN A 280 -10.33 -45.76 -55.67
N ALA A 281 -9.22 -46.15 -55.03
CA ALA A 281 -8.07 -46.70 -55.72
C ALA A 281 -8.41 -48.00 -56.48
N LYS A 282 -9.22 -48.88 -55.88
CA LYS A 282 -9.69 -50.10 -56.55
C LYS A 282 -10.60 -49.79 -57.74
N GLN A 283 -11.47 -48.78 -57.62
CA GLN A 283 -12.32 -48.35 -58.73
C GLN A 283 -11.48 -47.87 -59.92
N HIS A 284 -10.52 -46.98 -59.69
CA HIS A 284 -9.64 -46.48 -60.75
C HIS A 284 -8.80 -47.58 -61.40
N GLN A 285 -8.35 -48.57 -60.62
CA GLN A 285 -7.64 -49.72 -61.17
C GLN A 285 -8.52 -50.55 -62.12
N ASN A 286 -9.80 -50.74 -61.79
CA ASN A 286 -10.73 -51.43 -62.67
C ASN A 286 -11.04 -50.61 -63.94
N GLU A 287 -11.18 -49.30 -63.82
CA GLU A 287 -11.41 -48.40 -64.96
C GLU A 287 -10.22 -48.42 -65.93
N MET A 288 -8.98 -48.40 -65.42
CA MET A 288 -7.78 -48.52 -66.25
C MET A 288 -7.76 -49.84 -67.02
N HIS A 289 -8.08 -50.95 -66.34
CA HIS A 289 -8.11 -52.26 -66.99
C HIS A 289 -9.14 -52.33 -68.12
N GLN A 290 -10.31 -51.71 -67.96
CA GLN A 290 -11.33 -51.67 -68.99
C GLN A 290 -10.87 -50.88 -70.23
N ILE A 291 -10.17 -49.76 -70.02
CA ILE A 291 -9.62 -48.95 -71.11
C ILE A 291 -8.57 -49.73 -71.90
N ASP A 292 -7.70 -50.50 -71.23
CA ASP A 292 -6.70 -51.32 -71.91
C ASP A 292 -7.34 -52.37 -72.84
N VAL A 293 -8.42 -53.02 -72.37
CA VAL A 293 -9.19 -53.98 -73.19
C VAL A 293 -9.80 -53.30 -74.43
N ASP A 294 -10.33 -52.08 -74.29
CA ASP A 294 -10.92 -51.34 -75.40
C ASP A 294 -9.86 -50.92 -76.44
N ILE A 295 -8.65 -50.57 -76.00
CA ILE A 295 -7.51 -50.23 -76.88
C ILE A 295 -7.08 -51.45 -77.71
N GLU A 296 -6.97 -52.63 -77.09
CA GLU A 296 -6.61 -53.86 -77.79
C GLU A 296 -7.63 -54.22 -78.87
N ARG A 297 -8.93 -54.09 -78.56
CA ARG A 297 -10.01 -54.32 -79.52
C ARG A 297 -9.95 -53.37 -80.72
N ALA A 298 -9.82 -52.06 -80.47
CA ALA A 298 -9.74 -51.07 -81.54
C ALA A 298 -8.50 -51.27 -82.43
N SER A 299 -7.39 -51.73 -81.84
CA SER A 299 -6.17 -52.05 -82.57
C SER A 299 -6.35 -53.23 -83.52
N ALA A 300 -7.08 -54.26 -83.09
CA ALA A 300 -7.40 -55.41 -83.93
C ALA A 300 -8.31 -55.03 -85.11
N GLU A 301 -9.34 -54.23 -84.86
CA GLU A 301 -10.26 -53.72 -85.90
C GLU A 301 -9.52 -52.88 -86.95
N CYS A 302 -8.59 -52.02 -86.53
CA CYS A 302 -7.75 -51.24 -87.46
C CYS A 302 -6.84 -52.10 -88.34
N GLN A 303 -6.29 -53.20 -87.80
CA GLN A 303 -5.46 -54.11 -88.59
C GLN A 303 -6.29 -54.90 -89.61
N GLN A 304 -7.52 -55.25 -89.27
CA GLN A 304 -8.45 -55.92 -90.18
C GLN A 304 -8.83 -55.01 -91.36
N LEU A 305 -9.23 -53.76 -91.08
CA LEU A 305 -9.58 -52.78 -92.12
C LEU A 305 -8.41 -52.48 -93.08
N LYS A 306 -7.16 -52.46 -92.57
CA LYS A 306 -5.97 -52.30 -93.43
C LYS A 306 -5.80 -53.43 -94.44
N ARG A 307 -6.04 -54.68 -94.01
CA ARG A 307 -5.95 -55.86 -94.90
C ARG A 307 -7.06 -55.84 -95.96
N GLU A 308 -8.26 -55.40 -95.60
CA GLU A 308 -9.39 -55.31 -96.54
C GLU A 308 -9.14 -54.26 -97.64
N VAL A 309 -8.49 -53.14 -97.32
CA VAL A 309 -8.12 -52.09 -98.29
C VAL A 309 -7.02 -52.54 -99.25
N GLU A 310 -6.05 -53.35 -98.81
CA GLU A 310 -4.97 -53.87 -99.65
C GLU A 310 -5.44 -54.88 -100.71
N THR A 311 -6.65 -55.44 -100.57
CA THR A 311 -7.18 -56.51 -101.45
C THR A 311 -8.18 -56.05 -102.53
N GLN A 312 -8.43 -54.73 -102.70
CA GLN A 312 -9.40 -54.24 -103.68
C GLN A 312 -8.77 -53.95 -105.06
N GLU A 313 -9.31 -54.54 -106.13
CA GLU A 313 -8.78 -54.47 -107.52
C GLU A 313 -9.24 -53.24 -108.37
N MET A 314 -9.87 -52.22 -107.77
CA MET A 314 -10.23 -50.99 -108.51
C MET A 314 -9.15 -49.92 -108.37
N SER A 315 -8.59 -49.46 -109.48
CA SER A 315 -7.69 -48.29 -109.49
C SER A 315 -8.46 -47.01 -109.11
N MET A 316 -7.92 -46.27 -108.14
CA MET A 316 -8.44 -44.98 -107.68
C MET A 316 -8.69 -43.97 -108.81
N SER A 317 -8.01 -44.09 -109.96
CA SER A 317 -8.19 -43.17 -111.09
C SER A 317 -9.50 -43.36 -111.86
N GLU A 318 -10.03 -44.58 -111.91
CA GLU A 318 -11.25 -44.89 -112.68
C GLU A 318 -12.53 -44.55 -111.90
N ARG A 319 -12.48 -44.68 -110.57
CA ARG A 319 -13.58 -44.31 -109.67
C ARG A 319 -13.81 -42.79 -109.65
N THR A 320 -12.75 -41.98 -109.64
CA THR A 320 -12.88 -40.52 -109.57
C THR A 320 -13.46 -39.95 -110.86
N ARG A 321 -13.08 -40.49 -112.02
CA ARG A 321 -13.53 -39.99 -113.33
C ARG A 321 -15.04 -40.17 -113.57
N LEU A 322 -15.61 -41.31 -113.15
CA LEU A 322 -17.04 -41.59 -113.31
C LEU A 322 -17.92 -40.80 -112.31
N LEU A 323 -17.41 -40.50 -111.11
CA LEU A 323 -18.13 -39.69 -110.14
C LEU A 323 -18.22 -38.21 -110.58
N ASP A 324 -17.17 -37.67 -111.19
CA ASP A 324 -17.18 -36.28 -111.65
C ASP A 324 -18.16 -36.02 -112.82
N GLU A 325 -18.32 -36.97 -113.74
CA GLU A 325 -19.27 -36.84 -114.88
C GLU A 325 -20.74 -36.90 -114.46
N VAL A 326 -21.07 -37.75 -113.49
CA VAL A 326 -22.44 -37.89 -112.97
C VAL A 326 -22.83 -36.66 -112.13
N ASP A 327 -21.90 -36.17 -111.31
CA ASP A 327 -22.12 -34.99 -110.48
C ASP A 327 -22.28 -33.71 -111.32
N TYR A 328 -21.48 -33.55 -112.36
CA TYR A 328 -21.60 -32.40 -113.26
C TYR A 328 -22.97 -32.38 -113.95
N SER A 329 -23.44 -33.53 -114.42
CA SER A 329 -24.69 -33.65 -115.17
C SER A 329 -25.94 -33.45 -114.30
N SER A 330 -25.92 -33.89 -113.03
CA SER A 330 -27.05 -33.68 -112.12
C SER A 330 -27.18 -32.22 -111.68
N ARG A 331 -26.06 -31.57 -111.34
CA ARG A 331 -26.05 -30.16 -110.91
C ARG A 331 -26.55 -29.20 -112.01
N VAL A 332 -26.23 -29.48 -113.26
CA VAL A 332 -26.68 -28.64 -114.39
C VAL A 332 -28.18 -28.75 -114.62
N ARG A 333 -28.79 -29.90 -114.34
CA ARG A 333 -30.22 -30.13 -114.60
C ARG A 333 -31.11 -29.54 -113.50
N ASP A 334 -30.71 -29.68 -112.24
CA ASP A 334 -31.47 -29.16 -111.11
C ASP A 334 -31.39 -27.63 -111.03
N SER A 335 -30.24 -27.05 -111.40
CA SER A 335 -30.10 -25.59 -111.47
C SER A 335 -31.01 -24.95 -112.52
N LYS A 336 -31.15 -25.56 -113.71
CA LYS A 336 -32.01 -25.02 -114.78
C LYS A 336 -33.49 -25.11 -114.46
N ARG A 337 -33.94 -26.18 -113.79
CA ARG A 337 -35.36 -26.35 -113.44
C ARG A 337 -35.79 -25.41 -112.31
N ALA A 338 -34.99 -25.29 -111.26
CA ALA A 338 -35.25 -24.34 -110.17
C ALA A 338 -35.29 -22.89 -110.68
N LEU A 339 -34.42 -22.55 -111.63
CA LEU A 339 -34.38 -21.20 -112.20
C LEU A 339 -35.66 -20.87 -112.98
N ALA A 340 -36.21 -21.80 -113.75
CA ALA A 340 -37.40 -21.56 -114.57
C ALA A 340 -38.67 -21.32 -113.73
N GLU A 341 -38.91 -22.12 -112.68
CA GLU A 341 -40.07 -21.94 -111.79
C GLU A 341 -39.98 -20.65 -110.98
N GLN A 342 -38.77 -20.27 -110.57
CA GLN A 342 -38.53 -19.02 -109.85
C GLN A 342 -38.79 -17.80 -110.74
N ILE A 343 -38.39 -17.86 -112.02
CA ILE A 343 -38.65 -16.78 -112.99
C ILE A 343 -40.16 -16.61 -113.21
N ALA A 344 -40.90 -17.70 -113.41
CA ALA A 344 -42.34 -17.63 -113.67
C ALA A 344 -43.14 -17.01 -112.50
N LYS A 345 -42.85 -17.42 -111.26
CA LYS A 345 -43.46 -16.79 -110.07
C LYS A 345 -43.07 -15.32 -109.91
N MET A 346 -41.82 -14.97 -110.23
CA MET A 346 -41.39 -13.58 -110.19
C MET A 346 -42.17 -12.73 -111.18
N VAL A 347 -42.35 -13.15 -112.43
CA VAL A 347 -43.01 -12.30 -113.45
C VAL A 347 -44.45 -11.94 -113.03
N LEU A 348 -45.24 -12.90 -112.60
CA LEU A 348 -46.64 -12.65 -112.18
C LEU A 348 -46.71 -11.76 -110.92
N SER A 349 -45.79 -11.94 -109.97
CA SER A 349 -45.63 -11.04 -108.82
C SER A 349 -45.28 -9.63 -109.28
N LYS A 350 -44.39 -9.48 -110.26
CA LYS A 350 -43.95 -8.18 -110.75
C LYS A 350 -45.02 -7.41 -111.50
N GLU A 351 -45.88 -8.09 -112.25
CA GLU A 351 -47.00 -7.44 -112.95
C GLU A 351 -48.07 -6.92 -111.97
N THR A 352 -48.42 -7.73 -110.97
CA THR A 352 -49.37 -7.32 -109.92
C THR A 352 -48.80 -6.22 -109.04
N GLU A 353 -47.51 -6.28 -108.72
CA GLU A 353 -46.78 -5.19 -108.06
C GLU A 353 -46.80 -3.92 -108.92
N LEU A 354 -46.52 -3.98 -110.22
CA LEU A 354 -46.42 -2.80 -111.09
C LEU A 354 -47.74 -2.01 -111.16
N ALA A 355 -48.88 -2.69 -111.26
CA ALA A 355 -50.19 -2.04 -111.21
C ALA A 355 -50.47 -1.37 -109.86
N GLN A 356 -50.08 -2.00 -108.75
CA GLN A 356 -50.18 -1.40 -107.42
C GLN A 356 -49.23 -0.21 -107.25
N TRP A 357 -48.02 -0.29 -107.82
CA TRP A 357 -47.03 0.80 -107.82
C TRP A 357 -47.55 2.02 -108.58
N GLN A 358 -48.20 1.84 -109.73
CA GLN A 358 -48.77 2.95 -110.50
C GLN A 358 -49.83 3.71 -109.70
N LYS A 359 -50.76 2.99 -109.05
CA LYS A 359 -51.79 3.62 -108.20
C LYS A 359 -51.16 4.38 -107.02
N LYS A 360 -50.22 3.74 -106.31
CA LYS A 360 -49.52 4.35 -105.17
C LYS A 360 -48.69 5.58 -105.58
N ALA A 361 -48.06 5.56 -106.76
CA ALA A 361 -47.24 6.67 -107.22
C ALA A 361 -48.06 7.95 -107.45
N LEU A 362 -49.28 7.82 -107.98
CA LEU A 362 -50.21 8.94 -108.15
C LEU A 362 -50.67 9.51 -106.80
N ASP A 363 -51.12 8.66 -105.89
CA ASP A 363 -51.58 9.09 -104.55
C ASP A 363 -50.45 9.83 -103.79
N THR A 364 -49.23 9.27 -103.82
CA THR A 364 -48.06 9.86 -103.13
C THR A 364 -47.57 11.16 -103.76
N CYS A 365 -47.75 11.36 -105.08
CA CYS A 365 -47.41 12.62 -105.72
C CYS A 365 -48.28 13.78 -105.18
N VAL A 366 -49.57 13.52 -104.95
CA VAL A 366 -50.51 14.50 -104.38
C VAL A 366 -50.12 14.85 -102.93
N GLU A 367 -49.81 13.85 -102.11
CA GLU A 367 -49.34 14.06 -100.72
C GLU A 367 -48.02 14.84 -100.67
N TYR A 368 -47.08 14.52 -101.56
CA TYR A 368 -45.80 15.21 -101.66
C TYR A 368 -45.99 16.70 -101.98
N LYS A 369 -46.84 17.03 -102.97
CA LYS A 369 -47.17 18.42 -103.32
C LYS A 369 -47.72 19.18 -102.10
N GLN A 370 -48.62 18.58 -101.34
CA GLN A 370 -49.19 19.18 -100.11
C GLN A 370 -48.14 19.39 -99.00
N GLY A 371 -47.30 18.40 -98.74
CA GLY A 371 -46.25 18.49 -97.72
C GLY A 371 -45.18 19.54 -98.05
N LEU A 372 -44.79 19.66 -99.32
CA LEU A 372 -43.81 20.64 -99.76
C LEU A 372 -44.29 22.08 -99.57
N ILE A 373 -45.59 22.33 -99.79
CA ILE A 373 -46.22 23.64 -99.55
C ILE A 373 -46.02 24.07 -98.08
N HIS A 374 -46.20 23.16 -97.11
CA HIS A 374 -45.99 23.47 -95.69
C HIS A 374 -44.53 23.74 -95.33
N LEU A 375 -43.58 22.97 -95.90
CA LEU A 375 -42.15 23.13 -95.62
C LEU A 375 -41.56 24.39 -96.26
N SER A 376 -42.05 24.76 -97.45
CA SER A 376 -41.62 25.96 -98.17
C SER A 376 -41.89 27.26 -97.41
N ALA A 377 -42.83 27.24 -96.45
CA ALA A 377 -43.09 28.39 -95.57
C ALA A 377 -41.94 28.68 -94.57
N GLN A 378 -41.15 27.67 -94.19
CA GLN A 378 -40.02 27.80 -93.26
C GLN A 378 -38.66 27.77 -93.97
N PHE A 379 -38.61 27.14 -95.14
CA PHE A 379 -37.41 26.97 -95.98
C PHE A 379 -37.78 27.27 -97.44
N PRO A 380 -37.73 28.55 -97.87
CA PRO A 380 -38.22 29.00 -99.18
C PRO A 380 -37.50 28.34 -100.37
N ASP A 381 -36.26 27.90 -100.15
CA ASP A 381 -35.41 27.17 -101.09
C ASP A 381 -36.02 25.83 -101.54
N LEU A 382 -36.90 25.23 -100.75
CA LEU A 382 -37.55 23.94 -101.05
C LEU A 382 -38.72 24.05 -102.05
N ALA A 383 -39.24 25.25 -102.34
CA ALA A 383 -40.38 25.43 -103.24
C ALA A 383 -40.07 25.01 -104.70
N SER A 384 -38.79 25.07 -105.10
CA SER A 384 -38.30 24.69 -106.43
C SER A 384 -38.39 23.19 -106.72
N LEU A 385 -38.75 22.36 -105.73
CA LEU A 385 -38.77 20.90 -105.83
C LEU A 385 -40.15 20.31 -106.19
N ALA A 386 -41.11 21.14 -106.61
CA ALA A 386 -42.45 20.68 -107.02
C ALA A 386 -42.42 19.91 -108.35
N ILE A 387 -43.27 18.88 -108.48
CA ILE A 387 -43.34 17.97 -109.64
C ILE A 387 -44.81 17.81 -110.05
N ASP A 388 -45.13 17.86 -111.35
CA ASP A 388 -46.51 17.74 -111.83
C ASP A 388 -46.96 16.30 -112.10
N GLU A 389 -48.26 16.02 -112.03
CA GLU A 389 -48.87 14.68 -112.16
C GLU A 389 -48.77 14.14 -113.59
N ASN A 390 -48.85 15.03 -114.59
CA ASN A 390 -48.71 14.63 -116.00
C ASN A 390 -47.27 14.25 -116.36
N GLU A 391 -46.29 14.73 -115.58
CA GLU A 391 -44.87 14.45 -115.77
C GLU A 391 -44.48 13.10 -115.13
N LEU A 392 -45.34 12.47 -114.31
CA LEU A 392 -45.01 11.28 -113.51
C LEU A 392 -44.53 10.07 -114.34
N MET A 393 -45.05 9.95 -115.56
CA MET A 393 -44.74 8.84 -116.49
C MET A 393 -43.65 9.20 -117.51
N GLU A 394 -43.08 10.40 -117.44
CA GLU A 394 -41.99 10.81 -118.30
C GLU A 394 -40.66 10.18 -117.87
N SER A 395 -39.80 9.90 -118.85
CA SER A 395 -38.49 9.27 -118.62
C SER A 395 -37.55 10.06 -117.69
N HIS A 396 -37.85 11.34 -117.42
CA HIS A 396 -37.01 12.23 -116.60
C HIS A 396 -37.60 12.49 -115.19
N CYS A 397 -38.81 12.00 -114.90
CA CYS A 397 -39.48 12.25 -113.62
C CYS A 397 -38.77 11.58 -112.44
N ALA A 398 -38.38 10.31 -112.61
CA ALA A 398 -37.65 9.58 -111.60
C ALA A 398 -36.36 10.33 -111.18
N SER A 399 -35.63 10.92 -112.14
CA SER A 399 -34.43 11.71 -111.85
C SER A 399 -34.74 12.97 -111.02
N ARG A 400 -35.88 13.62 -111.28
CA ARG A 400 -36.30 14.82 -110.54
C ARG A 400 -36.79 14.49 -109.13
N VAL A 401 -37.61 13.45 -108.98
CA VAL A 401 -38.05 12.95 -107.67
C VAL A 401 -36.85 12.52 -106.84
N CYS A 402 -35.91 11.78 -107.44
CA CYS A 402 -34.68 11.39 -106.76
C CYS A 402 -33.88 12.61 -106.29
N GLY A 403 -33.67 13.61 -107.16
CA GLY A 403 -32.98 14.85 -106.77
C GLY A 403 -33.65 15.57 -105.61
N ALA A 404 -34.98 15.66 -105.60
CA ALA A 404 -35.75 16.29 -104.52
C ALA A 404 -35.66 15.49 -103.20
N VAL A 405 -35.79 14.16 -103.28
CA VAL A 405 -35.68 13.28 -102.11
C VAL A 405 -34.27 13.30 -101.54
N ASP A 406 -33.23 13.33 -102.37
CA ASP A 406 -31.84 13.41 -101.93
C ASP A 406 -31.55 14.74 -101.23
N ALA A 407 -32.09 15.85 -101.74
CA ALA A 407 -31.99 17.15 -101.09
C ALA A 407 -32.67 17.15 -99.70
N LEU A 408 -33.88 16.61 -99.59
CA LEU A 408 -34.62 16.51 -98.32
C LEU A 408 -33.94 15.55 -97.32
N ARG A 409 -33.45 14.41 -97.79
CA ARG A 409 -32.74 13.41 -96.96
C ARG A 409 -31.41 13.94 -96.45
N ALA A 410 -30.62 14.61 -97.29
CA ALA A 410 -29.37 15.24 -96.88
C ALA A 410 -29.61 16.23 -95.73
N ARG A 411 -30.69 17.02 -95.83
CA ARG A 411 -31.08 17.98 -94.80
C ARG A 411 -31.54 17.30 -93.50
N ALA A 412 -32.38 16.27 -93.60
CA ALA A 412 -32.85 15.52 -92.43
C ALA A 412 -31.72 14.76 -91.70
N ALA A 413 -30.80 14.15 -92.47
CA ALA A 413 -29.66 13.42 -91.93
C ALA A 413 -28.68 14.35 -91.17
N ALA A 414 -28.43 15.55 -91.70
CA ALA A 414 -27.59 16.54 -91.04
C ALA A 414 -28.16 16.94 -89.66
N LEU A 415 -29.48 17.18 -89.58
CA LEU A 415 -30.16 17.54 -88.33
C LEU A 415 -30.21 16.37 -87.33
N GLY A 416 -30.48 15.16 -87.81
CA GLY A 416 -30.54 13.95 -86.98
C GLY A 416 -29.19 13.58 -86.35
N SER A 417 -28.12 13.67 -87.14
CA SER A 417 -26.75 13.38 -86.68
C SER A 417 -26.31 14.33 -85.56
N ALA A 418 -26.54 15.63 -85.73
CA ALA A 418 -26.22 16.63 -84.72
C ALA A 418 -26.94 16.36 -83.38
N ARG A 419 -28.25 16.08 -83.44
CA ARG A 419 -29.07 15.82 -82.25
C ARG A 419 -28.63 14.55 -81.49
N ALA A 420 -28.35 13.47 -82.21
CA ALA A 420 -27.95 12.20 -81.60
C ALA A 420 -26.53 12.23 -81.00
N GLY A 421 -25.64 13.06 -81.55
CA GLY A 421 -24.30 13.28 -81.00
C GLY A 421 -24.35 13.96 -79.62
N HIS A 422 -25.08 15.07 -79.51
CA HIS A 422 -25.20 15.82 -78.25
C HIS A 422 -25.85 15.03 -77.11
N ALA A 423 -26.84 14.19 -77.42
CA ALA A 423 -27.52 13.40 -76.40
C ALA A 423 -26.61 12.34 -75.77
N ARG A 424 -25.78 11.67 -76.58
CA ARG A 424 -24.90 10.58 -76.14
C ARG A 424 -23.75 11.06 -75.26
N THR A 425 -23.09 12.16 -75.63
CA THR A 425 -21.97 12.72 -74.85
C THR A 425 -22.42 13.20 -73.47
N ARG A 426 -23.57 13.87 -73.39
CA ARG A 426 -24.14 14.35 -72.13
C ARG A 426 -24.46 13.21 -71.16
N ALA A 427 -25.04 12.12 -71.65
CA ALA A 427 -25.39 10.96 -70.81
C ALA A 427 -24.15 10.24 -70.26
N ALA A 428 -23.10 10.07 -71.07
CA ALA A 428 -21.87 9.39 -70.67
C ALA A 428 -21.11 10.16 -69.58
N LEU A 429 -21.00 11.49 -69.71
CA LEU A 429 -20.32 12.33 -68.73
C LEU A 429 -21.01 12.33 -67.37
N HIS A 430 -22.34 12.34 -67.34
CA HIS A 430 -23.10 12.28 -66.09
C HIS A 430 -22.83 11.00 -65.30
N ARG A 431 -22.89 9.83 -65.97
CA ARG A 431 -22.67 8.53 -65.33
C ARG A 431 -21.25 8.39 -64.76
N ARG A 432 -20.24 8.88 -65.48
CA ARG A 432 -18.85 8.84 -65.02
C ARG A 432 -18.64 9.71 -63.79
N ARG A 433 -19.25 10.90 -63.74
CA ARG A 433 -19.15 11.81 -62.59
C ARG A 433 -19.79 11.23 -61.33
N THR A 434 -20.95 10.60 -61.44
CA THR A 434 -21.64 10.01 -60.29
C THR A 434 -20.86 8.84 -59.68
N ALA A 435 -20.33 7.94 -60.52
CA ALA A 435 -19.54 6.79 -60.05
C ALA A 435 -18.26 7.23 -59.28
N LEU A 436 -17.54 8.23 -59.79
CA LEU A 436 -16.35 8.76 -59.11
C LEU A 436 -16.66 9.39 -57.75
N LEU A 437 -17.81 10.08 -57.64
CA LEU A 437 -18.22 10.69 -56.37
C LEU A 437 -18.59 9.63 -55.32
N GLU A 438 -19.22 8.53 -55.72
CA GLU A 438 -19.54 7.44 -54.80
C GLU A 438 -18.28 6.73 -54.31
N GLU A 439 -17.33 6.44 -55.20
CA GLU A 439 -16.05 5.82 -54.84
C GLU A 439 -15.21 6.69 -53.90
N THR A 440 -15.21 8.01 -54.09
CA THR A 440 -14.52 8.92 -53.15
C THR A 440 -15.19 8.95 -51.77
N ARG A 441 -16.53 8.88 -51.71
CA ARG A 441 -17.27 8.85 -50.45
C ARG A 441 -17.01 7.57 -49.66
N THR A 442 -16.98 6.41 -50.32
CA THR A 442 -16.70 5.13 -49.64
C THR A 442 -15.29 5.11 -49.08
N LYS A 443 -14.28 5.54 -49.85
CA LYS A 443 -12.89 5.66 -49.39
C LYS A 443 -12.73 6.60 -48.19
N ILE A 444 -13.42 7.73 -48.18
CA ILE A 444 -13.41 8.67 -47.04
C ILE A 444 -14.02 8.02 -45.78
N CYS A 445 -15.14 7.30 -45.93
CA CYS A 445 -15.76 6.60 -44.81
C CYS A 445 -14.85 5.51 -44.23
N GLU A 446 -14.20 4.71 -45.08
CA GLU A 446 -13.25 3.67 -44.66
C GLU A 446 -12.06 4.27 -43.89
N LEU A 447 -11.43 5.31 -44.43
CA LEU A 447 -10.32 6.01 -43.77
C LEU A 447 -10.74 6.58 -42.41
N LYS A 448 -11.93 7.19 -42.32
CA LYS A 448 -12.44 7.72 -41.05
C LYS A 448 -12.65 6.63 -40.00
N THR A 449 -13.14 5.46 -40.41
CA THR A 449 -13.27 4.32 -39.48
C THR A 449 -11.91 3.74 -39.05
N SER A 450 -10.91 3.72 -39.94
CA SER A 450 -9.56 3.27 -39.61
C SER A 450 -8.91 4.21 -38.59
N VAL A 451 -8.94 5.52 -38.85
CA VAL A 451 -8.38 6.54 -37.94
C VAL A 451 -9.04 6.47 -36.57
N ASN A 452 -10.36 6.33 -36.49
CA ASN A 452 -11.04 6.20 -35.19
C ASN A 452 -10.62 4.96 -34.42
N ARG A 453 -10.36 3.82 -35.09
CA ARG A 453 -9.88 2.61 -34.42
C ARG A 453 -8.46 2.77 -33.89
N GLU A 454 -7.57 3.37 -34.69
CA GLU A 454 -6.20 3.66 -34.25
C GLU A 454 -6.17 4.64 -33.07
N GLN A 455 -7.00 5.68 -33.10
CA GLN A 455 -7.14 6.63 -32.01
C GLN A 455 -7.58 5.94 -30.71
N GLN A 456 -8.61 5.09 -30.78
CA GLN A 456 -9.07 4.31 -29.62
C GLN A 456 -8.00 3.33 -29.10
N SER A 457 -7.20 2.75 -29.99
CA SER A 457 -6.08 1.88 -29.61
C SER A 457 -5.03 2.68 -28.83
N LEU A 458 -4.61 3.83 -29.36
CA LEU A 458 -3.62 4.71 -28.73
C LEU A 458 -4.11 5.23 -27.37
N ASP A 459 -5.38 5.65 -27.27
CA ASP A 459 -5.95 6.09 -26.00
C ASP A 459 -5.95 4.95 -24.96
N SER A 460 -6.18 3.71 -25.40
CA SER A 460 -6.15 2.53 -24.52
C SER A 460 -4.73 2.16 -24.06
N GLU A 461 -3.73 2.33 -24.93
CA GLU A 461 -2.32 2.12 -24.60
C GLU A 461 -1.82 3.20 -23.63
N LEU A 462 -2.15 4.46 -23.90
CA LEU A 462 -1.76 5.58 -23.05
C LEU A 462 -2.41 5.49 -21.65
N ALA A 463 -3.66 5.01 -21.58
CA ALA A 463 -4.30 4.71 -20.29
C ALA A 463 -3.57 3.59 -19.53
N LYS A 464 -3.16 2.51 -20.20
CA LYS A 464 -2.37 1.43 -19.58
C LYS A 464 -1.03 1.93 -19.08
N GLU A 465 -0.27 2.62 -19.92
CA GLU A 465 1.01 3.23 -19.53
C GLU A 465 0.87 4.17 -18.34
N SER A 466 -0.20 4.98 -18.29
CA SER A 466 -0.46 5.87 -17.15
C SER A 466 -0.70 5.10 -15.85
N SER A 467 -1.42 3.97 -15.91
CA SER A 467 -1.71 3.12 -14.75
C SER A 467 -0.48 2.34 -14.29
N GLU A 468 0.33 1.85 -15.23
CA GLU A 468 1.62 1.23 -14.94
C GLU A 468 2.55 2.25 -14.28
N ALA A 469 2.67 3.47 -14.82
CA ALA A 469 3.50 4.53 -14.24
C ALA A 469 3.08 4.90 -12.80
N LEU A 470 1.76 4.92 -12.51
CA LEU A 470 1.26 5.11 -11.15
C LEU A 470 1.67 3.95 -10.23
N SER A 471 1.55 2.70 -10.70
CA SER A 471 1.98 1.53 -9.92
C SER A 471 3.47 1.56 -9.61
N TRP A 472 4.33 1.86 -10.60
CA TRP A 472 5.77 2.04 -10.40
C TRP A 472 6.10 3.16 -9.42
N SER A 473 5.38 4.29 -9.48
CA SER A 473 5.56 5.38 -8.52
C SER A 473 5.20 4.95 -7.10
N THR A 474 4.14 4.15 -6.91
CA THR A 474 3.76 3.66 -5.59
C THR A 474 4.76 2.64 -5.04
N GLU A 475 5.27 1.74 -5.89
CA GLU A 475 6.32 0.78 -5.50
C GLU A 475 7.61 1.52 -5.11
N LEU A 476 8.00 2.54 -5.86
CA LEU A 476 9.18 3.35 -5.55
C LEU A 476 9.04 4.07 -4.20
N GLN A 477 7.84 4.61 -3.88
CA GLN A 477 7.57 5.21 -2.58
C GLN A 477 7.67 4.19 -1.44
N GLN A 478 7.11 2.98 -1.63
CA GLN A 478 7.19 1.90 -0.64
C GLN A 478 8.63 1.42 -0.42
N LEU A 479 9.42 1.29 -1.49
CA LEU A 479 10.84 0.93 -1.38
C LEU A 479 11.65 2.02 -0.68
N THR A 480 11.33 3.30 -0.94
CA THR A 480 11.99 4.42 -0.29
C THR A 480 11.68 4.45 1.21
N SER A 481 10.41 4.28 1.61
CA SER A 481 10.05 4.20 3.03
C SER A 481 10.70 3.00 3.71
N ARG A 482 10.78 1.85 3.03
CA ARG A 482 11.45 0.65 3.54
C ARG A 482 12.96 0.87 3.74
N LEU A 483 13.61 1.58 2.83
CA LEU A 483 15.03 1.94 2.97
C LEU A 483 15.26 2.88 4.16
N ASP A 484 14.36 3.83 4.39
CA ASP A 484 14.46 4.74 5.54
C ASP A 484 14.21 4.00 6.87
N GLU A 485 13.26 3.05 6.92
CA GLU A 485 13.08 2.15 8.07
C GLU A 485 14.35 1.35 8.36
N LEU A 486 14.97 0.76 7.34
CA LEU A 486 16.20 -0.02 7.49
C LEU A 486 17.38 0.84 7.96
N ARG A 487 17.46 2.09 7.52
CA ARG A 487 18.48 3.05 8.00
C ARG A 487 18.30 3.36 9.48
N VAL A 488 17.07 3.60 9.93
CA VAL A 488 16.78 3.83 11.35
C VAL A 488 17.16 2.60 12.18
N GLN A 489 16.80 1.40 11.72
CA GLN A 489 17.20 0.16 12.39
C GLN A 489 18.73 0.00 12.43
N GLN A 490 19.44 0.34 11.35
CA GLN A 490 20.89 0.29 11.31
C GLN A 490 21.52 1.25 12.33
N ASP A 491 20.99 2.46 12.47
CA ASP A 491 21.44 3.42 13.48
C ASP A 491 21.19 2.92 14.92
N GLU A 492 20.07 2.23 15.16
CA GLU A 492 19.78 1.57 16.44
C GLU A 492 20.76 0.43 16.73
N TYR A 493 21.03 -0.45 15.77
CA TYR A 493 22.04 -1.50 15.93
C TYR A 493 23.41 -0.93 16.24
N VAL A 494 23.82 0.16 15.58
CA VAL A 494 25.09 0.83 15.87
C VAL A 494 25.12 1.41 17.29
N LYS A 495 24.01 1.94 17.81
CA LYS A 495 23.93 2.40 19.21
C LYS A 495 24.06 1.24 20.18
N VAL A 496 23.30 0.16 19.99
CA VAL A 496 23.35 -1.03 20.84
C VAL A 496 24.74 -1.66 20.84
N GLN A 497 25.40 -1.73 19.67
CA GLN A 497 26.77 -2.24 19.58
C GLN A 497 27.76 -1.38 20.37
N ARG A 498 27.64 -0.05 20.33
CA ARG A 498 28.48 0.84 21.14
C ARG A 498 28.27 0.65 22.64
N GLU A 499 27.03 0.42 23.06
CA GLU A 499 26.71 0.11 24.46
C GLU A 499 27.29 -1.24 24.88
N LEU A 500 27.17 -2.27 24.03
CA LEU A 500 27.77 -3.59 24.25
C LEU A 500 29.29 -3.46 24.42
N ASP A 501 29.98 -2.81 23.48
CA ASP A 501 31.43 -2.61 23.52
C ASP A 501 31.87 -1.85 24.79
N PHE A 502 31.05 -0.91 25.27
CA PHE A 502 31.29 -0.19 26.52
C PHE A 502 31.18 -1.11 27.74
N TRP A 503 30.12 -1.93 27.80
CA TRP A 503 29.91 -2.87 28.91
C TRP A 503 30.92 -4.01 28.92
N GLU A 504 31.35 -4.50 27.75
CA GLU A 504 32.41 -5.49 27.64
C GLU A 504 33.73 -4.95 28.20
N LYS A 505 34.10 -3.71 27.86
CA LYS A 505 35.27 -3.03 28.44
C LYS A 505 35.15 -2.91 29.96
N GLN A 506 34.01 -2.45 30.47
CA GLN A 506 33.78 -2.36 31.92
C GLN A 506 33.88 -3.73 32.61
N ASN A 507 33.34 -4.77 32.00
CA ASN A 507 33.43 -6.13 32.53
C ASN A 507 34.90 -6.62 32.58
N THR A 508 35.69 -6.35 31.53
CA THR A 508 37.13 -6.68 31.55
C THR A 508 37.87 -5.94 32.66
N GLU A 509 37.60 -4.64 32.86
CA GLU A 509 38.20 -3.86 33.96
C GLU A 509 37.80 -4.39 35.35
N TRP A 510 36.55 -4.84 35.49
CA TRP A 510 36.07 -5.43 36.74
C TRP A 510 36.69 -6.80 37.02
N LEU A 511 36.85 -7.65 36.00
CA LEU A 511 37.54 -8.93 36.11
C LEU A 511 39.03 -8.74 36.46
N GLU A 512 39.70 -7.75 35.87
CA GLU A 512 41.07 -7.38 36.24
C GLU A 512 41.17 -6.90 37.70
N LYS A 513 40.25 -6.04 38.16
CA LYS A 513 40.21 -5.62 39.57
C LYS A 513 39.93 -6.80 40.50
N LEU A 514 39.04 -7.70 40.11
CA LEU A 514 38.68 -8.87 40.92
C LEU A 514 39.85 -9.85 41.05
N THR A 515 40.57 -10.10 39.96
CA THR A 515 41.80 -10.92 39.99
C THR A 515 42.92 -10.25 40.78
N GLN A 516 43.07 -8.92 40.72
CA GLN A 516 44.00 -8.18 41.59
C GLN A 516 43.64 -8.31 43.07
N LEU A 517 42.35 -8.21 43.42
CA LEU A 517 41.86 -8.39 44.79
C LEU A 517 42.05 -9.82 45.29
N GLN A 518 41.82 -10.83 44.45
CA GLN A 518 42.08 -12.23 44.78
C GLN A 518 43.57 -12.47 45.09
N LYS A 519 44.48 -11.99 44.23
CA LYS A 519 45.93 -12.06 44.48
C LYS A 519 46.34 -11.33 45.76
N TYR A 520 45.71 -10.20 46.06
CA TYR A 520 45.94 -9.48 47.31
C TYR A 520 45.48 -10.27 48.54
N ILE A 521 44.30 -10.91 48.48
CA ILE A 521 43.79 -11.77 49.55
C ILE A 521 44.71 -12.98 49.75
N GLU A 522 45.13 -13.65 48.68
CA GLU A 522 46.09 -14.77 48.75
C GLU A 522 47.40 -14.34 49.40
N SER A 523 47.98 -13.20 48.97
CA SER A 523 49.17 -12.63 49.58
C SER A 523 48.99 -12.37 51.08
N LYS A 524 47.85 -11.81 51.49
CA LYS A 524 47.54 -11.55 52.90
C LYS A 524 47.33 -12.84 53.71
N GLN A 525 46.73 -13.86 53.10
CA GLN A 525 46.60 -15.18 53.71
C GLN A 525 47.96 -15.87 53.89
N GLU A 526 48.85 -15.81 52.90
CA GLU A 526 50.22 -16.32 53.01
C GLU A 526 51.02 -15.59 54.09
N GLU A 527 50.90 -14.26 54.16
CA GLU A 527 51.54 -13.43 55.18
C GLU A 527 51.03 -13.80 56.59
N ALA A 528 49.71 -13.96 56.75
CA ALA A 528 49.09 -14.42 57.99
C ALA A 528 49.53 -15.85 58.36
N GLN A 529 49.63 -16.77 57.39
CA GLN A 529 50.12 -18.14 57.62
C GLN A 529 51.60 -18.17 58.03
N ARG A 530 52.45 -17.32 57.44
CA ARG A 530 53.86 -17.17 57.87
C ARG A 530 53.96 -16.64 59.29
N LEU A 531 53.16 -15.63 59.64
CA LEU A 531 53.09 -15.10 61.01
C LEU A 531 52.60 -16.16 62.00
N LEU A 532 51.61 -16.97 61.61
CA LEU A 532 51.12 -18.09 62.42
C LEU A 532 52.17 -19.20 62.59
N ARG A 533 52.92 -19.56 61.54
CA ARG A 533 54.02 -20.54 61.63
C ARG A 533 55.12 -20.05 62.54
N THR A 534 55.59 -18.82 62.36
CA THR A 534 56.63 -18.23 63.22
C THR A 534 56.16 -18.10 64.67
N ALA A 535 54.91 -17.75 64.93
CA ALA A 535 54.34 -17.75 66.28
C ALA A 535 54.25 -19.16 66.90
N ARG A 536 53.87 -20.18 66.10
CA ARG A 536 53.86 -21.59 66.53
C ARG A 536 55.26 -22.09 66.83
N GLU A 537 56.24 -21.80 65.98
CA GLU A 537 57.65 -22.16 66.19
C GLU A 537 58.22 -21.49 67.44
N LYS A 538 57.95 -20.20 67.66
CA LYS A 538 58.31 -19.49 68.91
C LYS A 538 57.66 -20.12 70.13
N ARG A 539 56.39 -20.51 70.05
CA ARG A 539 55.69 -21.21 71.15
C ARG A 539 56.31 -22.58 71.42
N VAL A 540 56.63 -23.36 70.39
CA VAL A 540 57.29 -24.66 70.54
C VAL A 540 58.69 -24.50 71.14
N ALA A 541 59.46 -23.49 70.72
CA ALA A 541 60.76 -23.17 71.29
C ALA A 541 60.64 -22.79 72.78
N LEU A 542 59.71 -21.90 73.14
CA LEU A 542 59.43 -21.54 74.54
C LEU A 542 59.03 -22.74 75.40
N VAL A 543 58.16 -23.63 74.88
CA VAL A 543 57.76 -24.85 75.59
C VAL A 543 58.94 -25.80 75.75
N ARG A 544 59.77 -25.96 74.72
CA ARG A 544 60.98 -26.80 74.75
C ARG A 544 62.00 -26.27 75.75
N ASP A 545 62.22 -24.95 75.79
CA ASP A 545 63.15 -24.32 76.71
C ASP A 545 62.64 -24.38 78.14
N LYS A 546 61.33 -24.20 78.37
CA LYS A 546 60.70 -24.43 79.69
C LYS A 546 60.77 -25.88 80.16
N LEU A 547 60.60 -26.85 79.25
CA LEU A 547 60.79 -28.27 79.55
C LEU A 547 62.25 -28.60 79.88
N ARG A 548 63.23 -27.96 79.22
CA ARG A 548 64.65 -28.08 79.55
C ARG A 548 64.96 -27.49 80.93
N GLU A 549 64.43 -26.31 81.24
CA GLU A 549 64.54 -25.70 82.58
C GLU A 549 63.93 -26.61 83.66
N TRP A 550 62.76 -27.20 83.39
CA TRP A 550 62.12 -28.15 84.32
C TRP A 550 62.92 -29.44 84.49
N ASN A 551 63.48 -30.01 83.42
CA ASN A 551 64.35 -31.17 83.52
C ASN A 551 65.65 -30.87 84.28
N ALA A 552 66.20 -29.66 84.14
CA ALA A 552 67.36 -29.23 84.91
C ALA A 552 67.04 -29.03 86.40
N LEU A 553 65.81 -28.62 86.73
CA LEU A 553 65.31 -28.51 88.12
C LEU A 553 64.97 -29.86 88.76
N LEU A 554 64.72 -30.91 87.96
CA LEU A 554 64.46 -32.28 88.44
C LEU A 554 65.72 -33.13 88.60
N GLN A 555 66.87 -32.65 88.12
CA GLN A 555 68.18 -33.31 88.23
C GLN A 555 69.08 -32.72 89.33
N ASN A 556 68.58 -31.71 90.05
CA ASN A 556 69.07 -31.27 91.36
C ASN A 556 68.06 -31.68 92.42
#